data_AF-A0A518IYZ2-F1
#
_entry.id   AF-A0A518IYZ2-F1
#
_cell.length_a   1.000
_cell.length_b   1.000
_cell.length_c   1.000
_cell.angle_alpha   90.00
_cell.angle_beta   90.00
_cell.angle_gamma   90.00
#
_symmetry.space_group_name_H-M   'P 1'
#
loop_
_entity.id
_entity.type
_entity.pdbx_description
1 polymer ?
#
loop_
_entity_poly.entity_id
_entity_poly.type
_entity_poly.pdbx_seq_one_letter_code
_entity_poly.pdbx_strand_id
1 'polypeptide(L)'
;MLFRGWMIRACAFVLICVAVQVGRGDPPAAEKSEPETKVIPDAQRMPVAEARQRARLMHDIYAATLDVMHHRYFHGGRAIVPARAMEDIFEEIQRDSHTEARWISVNLKPMSIHHKPKTKFEQHAADEIAKGKPAVDIVEDGYYRRATAIPMSGGCIGCHDGFLKKPTKEAKFTGLVISIPVLEAKPEK
;
A
#
# COMPACT_ATOMS: atom_id res chain seq x y z
N MET A 1 -57.84 1.32 -56.22
CA MET A 1 -58.04 2.63 -55.55
C MET A 1 -56.70 3.07 -54.97
N LEU A 2 -56.12 4.25 -55.17
CA LEU A 2 -56.17 5.31 -56.19
C LEU A 2 -55.14 6.34 -55.70
N PHE A 3 -54.19 6.74 -56.57
CA PHE A 3 -53.45 8.03 -56.60
C PHE A 3 -52.47 8.38 -55.45
N ARG A 4 -51.34 9.09 -55.57
CA ARG A 4 -50.53 9.87 -56.58
C ARG A 4 -49.15 10.06 -55.87
N GLY A 5 -47.95 10.11 -56.44
CA GLY A 5 -47.49 10.47 -57.78
C GLY A 5 -47.20 11.97 -57.89
N TRP A 6 -45.94 12.41 -57.65
CA TRP A 6 -45.20 13.62 -58.14
C TRP A 6 -44.19 14.13 -57.09
N MET A 7 -43.02 14.72 -57.34
CA MET A 7 -42.13 15.00 -58.49
C MET A 7 -41.05 15.92 -57.85
N ILE A 8 -39.73 15.74 -58.01
CA ILE A 8 -38.83 16.55 -58.86
C ILE A 8 -37.46 16.61 -58.18
N ARG A 9 -36.44 16.15 -58.93
CA ARG A 9 -35.08 16.68 -59.14
C ARG A 9 -34.39 17.47 -58.01
N ALA A 10 -33.15 17.09 -57.70
CA ALA A 10 -31.99 17.95 -57.97
C ALA A 10 -30.66 17.19 -57.79
N CYS A 11 -29.76 17.40 -58.75
CA CYS A 11 -28.36 16.98 -58.74
C CYS A 11 -27.63 17.44 -57.48
N ALA A 12 -26.77 16.59 -56.92
CA ALA A 12 -25.69 17.04 -56.05
C ALA A 12 -24.45 16.17 -56.27
N PHE A 13 -23.54 16.74 -57.07
CA PHE A 13 -22.08 16.65 -57.01
C PHE A 13 -21.45 15.38 -56.42
N VAL A 14 -20.86 14.60 -57.34
CA VAL A 14 -19.75 13.69 -57.03
C VAL A 14 -18.57 14.53 -56.54
N LEU A 15 -18.37 14.57 -55.23
CA LEU A 15 -17.15 15.07 -54.59
C LEU A 15 -16.21 13.88 -54.39
N ILE A 16 -15.23 13.76 -55.27
CA ILE A 16 -14.07 12.88 -55.08
C ILE A 16 -13.23 13.50 -53.96
N CYS A 17 -13.40 13.01 -52.73
CA CYS A 17 -12.49 13.29 -51.63
C CYS A 17 -11.29 12.34 -51.76
N VAL A 18 -10.18 12.88 -52.25
CA VAL A 18 -8.85 12.28 -52.18
C VAL A 18 -8.53 12.01 -50.70
N ALA A 19 -8.28 10.76 -50.36
CA ALA A 19 -7.82 10.37 -49.02
C ALA A 19 -6.40 10.89 -48.80
N VAL A 20 -6.26 12.03 -48.11
CA VAL A 20 -4.97 12.44 -47.54
C VAL A 20 -4.73 11.54 -46.33
N GLN A 21 -3.82 10.58 -46.47
CA GLN A 21 -3.27 9.82 -45.36
C GLN A 21 -2.44 10.76 -44.48
N VAL A 22 -3.10 11.39 -43.51
CA VAL A 22 -2.41 12.04 -42.39
C VAL A 22 -1.81 10.93 -41.54
N GLY A 23 -0.48 10.85 -41.56
CA GLY A 23 0.29 9.96 -40.71
C GLY A 23 -0.12 10.14 -39.26
N ARG A 24 -0.66 9.08 -38.68
CA ARG A 24 -0.94 8.96 -37.26
C ARG A 24 0.42 8.75 -36.58
N GLY A 25 1.08 9.85 -36.22
CA GLY A 25 2.26 9.78 -35.36
C GLY A 25 1.85 9.21 -34.01
N ASP A 26 2.44 8.09 -33.62
CA ASP A 26 2.27 7.56 -32.28
C ASP A 26 2.71 8.62 -31.26
N PRO A 27 1.92 8.88 -30.20
CA PRO A 27 2.37 9.77 -29.15
C PRO A 27 3.62 9.16 -28.50
N PRO A 28 4.66 9.96 -28.20
CA PRO A 28 5.86 9.45 -27.55
C PRO A 28 5.44 8.79 -26.24
N ALA A 29 5.89 7.55 -26.05
CA ALA A 29 5.70 6.82 -24.81
C ALA A 29 6.11 7.72 -23.64
N ALA A 30 5.18 7.93 -22.71
CA ALA A 30 5.46 8.65 -21.48
C ALA A 30 6.72 8.05 -20.84
N GLU A 31 7.78 8.84 -20.88
CA GLU A 31 9.02 8.54 -20.19
C GLU A 31 8.65 8.32 -18.73
N LYS A 32 8.86 7.10 -18.24
CA LYS A 32 8.72 6.80 -16.82
C LYS A 32 9.74 7.68 -16.11
N SER A 33 9.29 8.80 -15.56
CA SER A 33 10.08 9.54 -14.60
C SER A 33 10.46 8.58 -13.49
N GLU A 34 11.76 8.31 -13.38
CA GLU A 34 12.32 7.70 -12.18
C GLU A 34 11.86 8.53 -10.98
N PRO A 35 11.47 7.90 -9.87
CA PRO A 35 11.01 8.63 -8.71
C PRO A 35 12.15 9.53 -8.24
N GLU A 36 11.92 10.85 -8.23
CA GLU A 36 12.82 11.80 -7.59
C GLU A 36 13.09 11.30 -6.17
N THR A 37 14.34 10.92 -5.90
CA THR A 37 14.80 10.56 -4.57
C THR A 37 14.62 11.78 -3.69
N LYS A 38 13.55 11.79 -2.89
CA LYS A 38 13.24 12.86 -1.95
C LYS A 38 14.41 12.96 -0.96
N VAL A 39 15.24 14.00 -1.11
CA VAL A 39 16.42 14.18 -0.27
C VAL A 39 15.97 14.52 1.14
N ILE A 40 16.10 13.55 2.06
CA ILE A 40 15.83 13.78 3.48
C ILE A 40 17.02 14.53 4.11
N PRO A 41 16.82 15.68 4.77
CA PRO A 41 17.88 16.38 5.51
C PRO A 41 18.55 15.51 6.59
N ASP A 42 19.86 15.66 6.78
CA ASP A 42 20.60 14.91 7.80
C ASP A 42 20.08 15.11 9.23
N ALA A 43 19.52 16.29 9.52
CA ALA A 43 18.89 16.58 10.81
C ALA A 43 17.66 15.69 11.12
N GLN A 44 17.10 15.04 10.10
CA GLN A 44 15.95 14.14 10.22
C GLN A 44 16.37 12.66 10.20
N ARG A 45 17.66 12.36 10.04
CA ARG A 45 18.20 11.01 9.95
C ARG A 45 18.81 10.59 11.29
N MET A 46 18.85 9.29 11.55
CA MET A 46 19.52 8.74 12.74
C MET A 46 20.46 7.57 12.40
N PRO A 47 21.37 7.19 13.32
CA PRO A 47 22.18 5.99 13.13
C PRO A 47 21.30 4.73 12.98
N VAL A 48 21.70 3.80 12.12
CA VAL A 48 20.96 2.54 11.87
C VAL A 48 20.65 1.78 13.17
N ALA A 49 21.60 1.76 14.12
CA ALA A 49 21.39 1.09 15.40
C ALA A 49 20.25 1.72 16.21
N GLU A 50 20.13 3.04 16.20
CA GLU A 50 19.05 3.77 16.86
C GLU A 50 17.71 3.55 16.13
N ALA A 51 17.71 3.65 14.80
CA ALA A 51 16.53 3.37 13.98
C ALA A 51 15.98 1.97 14.24
N ARG A 52 16.85 0.97 14.37
CA ARG A 52 16.46 -0.40 14.70
C ARG A 52 15.75 -0.50 16.04
N GLN A 53 16.27 0.15 17.09
CA GLN A 53 15.63 0.12 18.40
C GLN A 53 14.30 0.89 18.40
N ARG A 54 14.27 2.05 17.73
CA ARG A 54 13.07 2.86 17.58
C ARG A 54 11.96 2.11 16.84
N ALA A 55 12.27 1.42 15.75
CA ALA A 55 11.30 0.62 15.01
C ALA A 55 10.72 -0.54 15.83
N ARG A 56 11.52 -1.17 16.70
CA ARG A 56 11.04 -2.22 17.61
C ARG A 56 10.05 -1.65 18.62
N LEU A 57 10.43 -0.56 19.29
CA LEU A 57 9.56 0.10 20.26
C LEU A 57 8.25 0.59 19.62
N MET A 58 8.34 1.22 18.45
CA MET A 58 7.16 1.68 17.71
C MET A 58 6.25 0.52 17.30
N HIS A 59 6.82 -0.61 16.90
CA HIS A 59 6.02 -1.81 16.64
C HIS A 59 5.24 -2.24 17.87
N ASP A 60 5.90 -2.35 19.03
CA ASP A 60 5.26 -2.78 20.27
C ASP A 60 4.12 -1.83 20.67
N ILE A 61 4.36 -0.51 20.58
CA ILE A 61 3.35 0.52 20.88
C ILE A 61 2.16 0.42 19.93
N TYR A 62 2.39 0.33 18.62
CA TYR A 62 1.31 0.28 17.64
C TYR A 62 0.54 -1.03 17.69
N ALA A 63 1.22 -2.17 17.87
CA ALA A 63 0.55 -3.46 18.02
C ALA A 63 -0.31 -3.49 19.30
N ALA A 64 0.20 -3.00 20.43
CA ALA A 64 -0.57 -2.93 21.67
C ALA A 64 -1.77 -1.97 21.55
N THR A 65 -1.57 -0.82 20.90
CA THR A 65 -2.66 0.15 20.64
C THR A 65 -3.74 -0.48 19.77
N LEU A 66 -3.34 -1.16 18.68
CA LEU A 66 -4.25 -1.85 17.78
C LEU A 66 -5.09 -2.89 18.53
N ASP A 67 -4.46 -3.69 19.39
CA ASP A 67 -5.14 -4.72 20.19
C ASP A 67 -6.15 -4.09 21.17
N VAL A 68 -5.75 -3.07 21.93
CA VAL A 68 -6.64 -2.36 22.85
C VAL A 68 -7.82 -1.73 22.11
N MET A 69 -7.60 -1.11 20.96
CA MET A 69 -8.67 -0.54 20.14
C MET A 69 -9.67 -1.59 19.67
N HIS A 70 -9.19 -2.75 19.18
CA HIS A 70 -10.06 -3.85 18.80
C HIS A 70 -10.84 -4.43 19.99
N HIS A 71 -10.17 -4.61 21.13
CA HIS A 71 -10.77 -5.28 22.27
C HIS A 71 -11.75 -4.39 23.05
N ARG A 72 -11.44 -3.10 23.19
CA ARG A 72 -12.17 -2.20 24.12
C ARG A 72 -13.11 -1.23 23.43
N TYR A 73 -12.84 -0.88 22.17
CA TYR A 73 -13.54 0.21 21.51
C TYR A 73 -14.30 -0.24 20.26
N PHE A 74 -13.85 -1.31 19.60
CA PHE A 74 -14.49 -1.79 18.39
C PHE A 74 -15.66 -2.74 18.66
N HIS A 75 -16.88 -2.29 18.33
CA HIS A 75 -18.11 -3.06 18.44
C HIS A 75 -18.81 -3.05 17.08
N GLY A 76 -18.49 -4.05 16.24
CA GLY A 76 -18.84 -4.10 14.81
C GLY A 76 -20.26 -3.58 14.49
N GLY A 77 -20.34 -2.64 13.54
CA GLY A 77 -21.62 -2.10 13.02
C GLY A 77 -21.68 -0.58 12.89
N ARG A 78 -20.90 0.17 13.67
CA ARG A 78 -20.83 1.66 13.57
C ARG A 78 -19.45 2.26 13.83
N ALA A 79 -18.52 1.52 14.44
CA ALA A 79 -17.18 1.99 14.73
C ALA A 79 -16.28 1.93 13.49
N ILE A 80 -15.39 2.92 13.34
CA ILE A 80 -14.28 2.85 12.39
C ILE A 80 -13.40 1.65 12.77
N VAL A 81 -12.98 0.88 11.76
CA VAL A 81 -12.06 -0.25 11.97
C VAL A 81 -10.76 0.28 12.57
N PRO A 82 -10.27 -0.26 13.70
CA PRO A 82 -9.09 0.27 14.39
C PRO A 82 -7.86 0.46 13.50
N ALA A 83 -7.59 -0.51 12.61
CA ALA A 83 -6.47 -0.40 11.67
C ALA A 83 -6.56 0.85 10.78
N ARG A 84 -7.79 1.24 10.36
CA ARG A 84 -8.00 2.48 9.60
C ARG A 84 -7.83 3.72 10.46
N ALA A 85 -8.37 3.73 11.68
CA ALA A 85 -8.20 4.87 12.59
C ALA A 85 -6.72 5.14 12.90
N MET A 86 -5.90 4.09 13.02
CA MET A 86 -4.47 4.22 13.24
C MET A 86 -3.69 4.75 12.03
N GLU A 87 -4.24 4.72 10.82
CA GLU A 87 -3.58 5.37 9.67
C GLU A 87 -3.45 6.87 9.88
N ASP A 88 -4.40 7.52 10.55
CA ASP A 88 -4.31 8.95 10.87
C ASP A 88 -3.16 9.23 11.87
N ILE A 89 -2.91 8.29 12.80
CA ILE A 89 -1.76 8.34 13.71
C ILE A 89 -0.45 8.19 12.93
N PHE A 90 -0.41 7.28 11.94
CA PHE A 90 0.79 7.09 11.12
C PHE A 90 1.12 8.35 10.31
N GLU A 91 0.10 9.00 9.76
CA GLU A 91 0.27 10.26 9.04
C GLU A 91 0.80 11.38 9.95
N GLU A 92 0.31 11.48 11.18
CA GLU A 92 0.83 12.46 12.16
C GLU A 92 2.29 12.18 12.52
N ILE A 93 2.61 10.93 12.86
CA ILE A 93 3.98 10.56 13.21
C ILE A 93 4.93 10.75 12.03
N GLN A 94 4.48 10.51 10.79
CA GLN A 94 5.27 10.79 9.61
C GLN A 94 5.54 12.29 9.43
N ARG A 95 4.55 13.16 9.70
CA ARG A 95 4.74 14.62 9.64
C ARG A 95 5.76 15.10 10.66
N ASP A 96 5.68 14.60 11.89
CA ASP A 96 6.49 15.09 13.00
C ASP A 96 7.91 14.51 13.04
N SER A 97 8.06 13.26 12.62
CA SER A 97 9.30 12.50 12.82
C SER A 97 9.93 11.97 11.53
N HIS A 98 9.26 12.12 10.38
CA HIS A 98 9.64 11.53 9.10
C HIS A 98 9.75 10.00 9.13
N THR A 99 9.25 9.36 10.19
CA THR A 99 9.14 7.91 10.30
C THR A 99 7.82 7.46 9.69
N GLU A 100 7.89 6.56 8.72
CA GLU A 100 6.71 6.02 8.07
C GLU A 100 6.28 4.72 8.75
N ALA A 101 4.97 4.53 8.88
CA ALA A 101 4.39 3.29 9.37
C ALA A 101 3.22 2.89 8.47
N ARG A 102 3.08 1.58 8.20
CA ARG A 102 1.91 1.06 7.47
C ARG A 102 1.63 -0.40 7.74
N TRP A 103 0.35 -0.75 7.64
CA TRP A 103 -0.11 -2.13 7.68
C TRP A 103 0.15 -2.84 6.35
N ILE A 104 0.50 -4.12 6.43
CA ILE A 104 0.56 -5.04 5.29
C ILE A 104 -0.19 -6.33 5.58
N SER A 105 -0.95 -6.84 4.62
CA SER A 105 -1.48 -8.21 4.67
C SER A 105 -0.38 -9.21 4.41
N VAL A 106 -0.36 -10.31 5.17
CA VAL A 106 0.63 -11.38 5.00
C VAL A 106 0.02 -12.62 4.36
N ASN A 107 -0.65 -13.47 5.14
CA ASN A 107 -1.21 -14.73 4.65
C ASN A 107 -2.75 -14.78 4.71
N LEU A 108 -3.39 -13.61 4.76
CA LEU A 108 -4.83 -13.42 4.69
C LEU A 108 -5.17 -12.34 3.66
N LYS A 109 -6.41 -12.36 3.20
CA LYS A 109 -6.91 -11.31 2.29
C LYS A 109 -6.85 -9.96 3.02
N PRO A 110 -6.30 -8.91 2.39
CA PRO A 110 -6.30 -7.58 2.97
C PRO A 110 -7.73 -7.08 3.15
N MET A 111 -8.02 -6.50 4.32
CA MET A 111 -9.31 -5.83 4.58
C MET A 111 -9.41 -4.49 3.86
N SER A 112 -8.28 -3.86 3.55
CA SER A 112 -8.17 -2.64 2.75
C SER A 112 -7.21 -2.83 1.59
N ILE A 113 -7.54 -2.32 0.40
CA ILE A 113 -6.63 -2.35 -0.75
C ILE A 113 -5.28 -1.67 -0.46
N HIS A 114 -5.24 -0.73 0.47
CA HIS A 114 -4.03 -0.02 0.87
C HIS A 114 -3.06 -0.89 1.67
N HIS A 115 -3.53 -2.00 2.25
CA HIS A 115 -2.70 -2.94 3.03
C HIS A 115 -2.07 -4.04 2.18
N LYS A 116 -2.29 -4.04 0.86
CA LYS A 116 -1.53 -4.95 -0.01
C LYS A 116 -0.04 -4.58 0.03
N PRO A 117 0.88 -5.54 0.17
CA PRO A 117 2.31 -5.32 -0.07
C PRO A 117 2.54 -4.67 -1.44
N LYS A 118 3.27 -3.55 -1.49
CA LYS A 118 3.51 -2.76 -2.70
C LYS A 118 4.95 -2.87 -3.18
N THR A 119 5.91 -2.69 -2.29
CA THR A 119 7.34 -2.69 -2.62
C THR A 119 7.90 -4.11 -2.66
N LYS A 120 9.08 -4.28 -3.28
CA LYS A 120 9.80 -5.57 -3.27
C LYS A 120 10.10 -6.02 -1.83
N PHE A 121 10.51 -5.08 -0.98
CA PHE A 121 10.73 -5.34 0.45
C PHE A 121 9.45 -5.83 1.13
N GLU A 122 8.31 -5.15 0.92
CA GLU A 122 7.04 -5.55 1.56
C GLU A 122 6.57 -6.94 1.12
N GLN A 123 6.72 -7.27 -0.16
CA GLN A 123 6.36 -8.58 -0.69
C GLN A 123 7.25 -9.67 -0.09
N HIS A 124 8.57 -9.46 -0.10
CA HIS A 124 9.52 -10.37 0.53
C HIS A 124 9.25 -10.55 2.03
N ALA A 125 9.01 -9.44 2.75
CA ALA A 125 8.70 -9.48 4.16
C ALA A 125 7.40 -10.26 4.44
N ALA A 126 6.36 -10.07 3.64
CA ALA A 126 5.12 -10.83 3.76
C ALA A 126 5.39 -12.34 3.57
N ASP A 127 6.15 -12.73 2.55
CA ASP A 127 6.49 -14.14 2.31
C ASP A 127 7.26 -14.76 3.47
N GLU A 128 8.24 -14.04 4.01
CA GLU A 128 9.06 -14.51 5.12
C GLU A 128 8.28 -14.59 6.44
N ILE A 129 7.41 -13.61 6.71
CA ILE A 129 6.52 -13.63 7.88
C ILE A 129 5.49 -14.76 7.74
N ALA A 130 4.96 -15.03 6.55
CA ALA A 130 4.05 -16.15 6.31
C ALA A 130 4.71 -17.50 6.63
N LYS A 131 6.04 -17.61 6.47
CA LYS A 131 6.84 -18.79 6.87
C LYS A 131 7.16 -18.84 8.37
N GLY A 132 6.66 -17.88 9.15
CA GLY A 132 6.82 -17.84 10.61
C GLY A 132 8.01 -17.02 11.10
N LYS A 133 8.71 -16.26 10.23
CA LYS A 133 9.73 -15.32 10.73
C LYS A 133 9.05 -14.18 11.50
N PRO A 134 9.55 -13.81 12.69
CA PRO A 134 8.93 -12.76 13.50
C PRO A 134 9.11 -11.37 12.90
N ALA A 135 10.19 -11.14 12.15
CA ALA A 135 10.46 -9.87 11.47
C ALA A 135 11.48 -10.02 10.35
N VAL A 136 11.50 -9.05 9.44
CA VAL A 136 12.50 -8.84 8.39
C VAL A 136 12.90 -7.36 8.41
N ASP A 137 14.19 -7.07 8.29
CA ASP A 137 14.67 -5.69 8.13
C ASP A 137 15.77 -5.53 7.07
N ILE A 138 15.89 -4.32 6.56
CA ILE A 138 16.86 -3.93 5.53
C ILE A 138 17.27 -2.46 5.72
N VAL A 139 18.46 -2.09 5.24
CA VAL A 139 18.85 -0.69 5.02
C VAL A 139 18.99 -0.50 3.52
N GLU A 140 18.16 0.36 2.93
CA GLU A 140 18.17 0.67 1.50
C GLU A 140 17.60 2.07 1.26
N ASP A 141 18.06 2.75 0.21
CA ASP A 141 17.58 4.07 -0.23
C ASP A 141 17.61 5.16 0.87
N GLY A 142 18.54 5.08 1.82
CA GLY A 142 18.61 6.01 2.96
C GLY A 142 17.59 5.73 4.08
N TYR A 143 16.96 4.57 4.09
CA TYR A 143 16.03 4.13 5.13
C TYR A 143 16.47 2.82 5.78
N TYR A 144 16.27 2.72 7.09
CA TYR A 144 16.09 1.44 7.75
C TYR A 144 14.61 1.07 7.69
N ARG A 145 14.29 -0.08 7.09
CA ARG A 145 12.92 -0.60 6.97
C ARG A 145 12.80 -1.89 7.75
N ARG A 146 11.78 -2.00 8.60
CA ARG A 146 11.47 -3.21 9.38
C ARG A 146 10.02 -3.59 9.24
N ALA A 147 9.77 -4.80 8.77
CA ALA A 147 8.47 -5.44 8.80
C ALA A 147 8.44 -6.44 9.96
N THR A 148 7.44 -6.32 10.84
CA THR A 148 7.28 -7.23 11.98
C THR A 148 5.90 -7.88 11.95
N ALA A 149 5.86 -9.17 12.25
CA ALA A 149 4.65 -9.97 12.28
C ALA A 149 3.72 -9.53 13.41
N ILE A 150 2.43 -9.41 13.11
CA ILE A 150 1.37 -9.28 14.11
C ILE A 150 0.57 -10.59 14.06
N PRO A 151 0.69 -11.44 15.09
CA PRO A 151 -0.05 -12.69 15.13
C PRO A 151 -1.53 -12.40 15.30
N MET A 152 -2.36 -13.10 14.53
CA MET A 152 -3.79 -12.94 14.57
C MET A 152 -4.42 -14.10 15.32
N SER A 153 -5.17 -13.77 16.37
CA SER A 153 -5.92 -14.76 17.15
C SER A 153 -7.26 -14.17 17.61
N GLY A 154 -8.12 -15.02 18.16
CA GLY A 154 -9.39 -14.61 18.76
C GLY A 154 -10.24 -13.71 17.86
N GLY A 155 -10.65 -12.56 18.39
CA GLY A 155 -11.56 -11.61 17.73
C GLY A 155 -11.04 -11.07 16.40
N CYS A 156 -9.72 -11.01 16.18
CA CYS A 156 -9.13 -10.54 14.93
C CYS A 156 -9.52 -11.44 13.75
N ILE A 157 -9.54 -12.76 13.95
CA ILE A 157 -9.82 -13.72 12.88
C ILE A 157 -11.29 -13.65 12.43
N GLY A 158 -12.21 -13.29 13.32
CA GLY A 158 -13.65 -13.22 13.00
C GLY A 158 -13.95 -12.32 11.80
N CYS A 159 -13.25 -11.18 11.70
CA CYS A 159 -13.40 -10.27 10.55
C CYS A 159 -12.48 -10.63 9.37
N HIS A 160 -11.29 -11.16 9.62
CA HIS A 160 -10.27 -11.34 8.59
C HIS A 160 -10.32 -12.67 7.83
N ASP A 161 -10.78 -13.76 8.46
CA ASP A 161 -10.98 -15.06 7.79
C ASP A 161 -12.48 -15.31 7.49
N GLY A 162 -13.34 -14.42 7.95
CA GLY A 162 -14.79 -14.43 7.74
C GLY A 162 -15.52 -15.24 8.81
N PHE A 163 -16.64 -14.69 9.27
CA PHE A 163 -17.45 -15.22 10.39
C PHE A 163 -17.97 -16.64 10.21
N LEU A 164 -17.98 -17.17 8.97
CA LEU A 164 -18.54 -18.47 8.62
C LEU A 164 -17.49 -19.55 8.29
N LYS A 165 -16.20 -19.22 8.32
CA LYS A 165 -15.15 -20.19 8.02
C LYS A 165 -14.72 -20.97 9.25
N LYS A 166 -14.45 -22.26 9.06
CA LYS A 166 -13.87 -23.11 10.11
C LYS A 166 -12.43 -22.65 10.41
N PRO A 167 -12.03 -22.56 11.69
CA PRO A 167 -10.66 -22.24 12.05
C PRO A 167 -9.67 -23.21 11.41
N THR A 168 -8.63 -22.68 10.77
CA THR A 168 -7.52 -23.48 10.24
C THR A 168 -6.41 -23.62 11.28
N LYS A 169 -5.60 -24.68 11.20
CA LYS A 169 -4.42 -24.86 12.09
C LYS A 169 -3.24 -23.96 11.74
N GLU A 170 -3.24 -23.36 10.55
CA GLU A 170 -2.18 -22.45 10.11
C GLU A 170 -2.19 -21.16 10.92
N ALA A 171 -1.01 -20.75 11.39
CA ALA A 171 -0.83 -19.45 12.02
C ALA A 171 -1.17 -18.34 11.02
N LYS A 172 -1.96 -17.36 11.46
CA LYS A 172 -2.38 -16.23 10.63
C LYS A 172 -1.66 -14.97 11.08
N PHE A 173 -1.19 -14.22 10.10
CA PHE A 173 -0.39 -13.02 10.33
C PHE A 173 -0.92 -11.85 9.51
N THR A 174 -0.79 -10.68 10.11
CA THR A 174 -0.67 -9.42 9.39
C THR A 174 0.72 -8.85 9.70
N GLY A 175 1.09 -7.72 9.10
CA GLY A 175 2.37 -7.08 9.32
C GLY A 175 2.27 -5.59 9.53
N LEU A 176 3.27 -5.05 10.22
CA LEU A 176 3.51 -3.62 10.35
C LEU A 176 4.90 -3.32 9.84
N VAL A 177 4.97 -2.43 8.86
CA VAL A 177 6.20 -1.91 8.29
C VAL A 177 6.49 -0.55 8.91
N ILE A 178 7.70 -0.38 9.41
CA ILE A 178 8.22 0.89 9.90
C ILE A 178 9.47 1.25 9.10
N SER A 179 9.49 2.44 8.53
CA SER A 179 10.60 2.98 7.74
C SER A 179 11.13 4.24 8.40
N ILE A 180 12.40 4.23 8.77
CA ILE A 180 13.06 5.34 9.47
C ILE A 180 14.20 5.84 8.59
N PRO A 181 14.29 7.15 8.31
CA PRO A 181 15.43 7.72 7.62
C PRO A 181 16.71 7.54 8.43
N VAL A 182 17.76 7.05 7.79
CA VAL A 182 19.04 6.77 8.45
C VAL A 182 20.19 7.49 7.78
N LEU A 183 21.19 7.80 8.60
CA LEU A 183 22.50 8.14 8.08
C LEU A 183 23.06 6.89 7.41
N GLU A 184 23.56 7.02 6.17
CA GLU A 184 24.21 5.90 5.51
C GLU A 184 25.26 5.30 6.45
N ALA A 185 25.28 3.97 6.57
CA ALA A 185 26.34 3.31 7.30
C ALA A 185 27.63 3.65 6.56
N LYS A 186 28.47 4.53 7.14
CA LYS A 186 29.83 4.70 6.66
C LYS A 186 30.45 3.31 6.57
N PRO A 187 30.97 2.87 5.42
CA PRO A 187 31.72 1.63 5.37
C PRO A 187 32.84 1.75 6.40
N GLU A 188 32.92 0.80 7.34
CA GLU A 188 34.11 0.66 8.19
C GLU A 188 35.31 0.52 7.23
N LYS A 189 36.27 1.43 7.36
CA LYS A 189 37.53 1.40 6.60
C LYS A 189 38.40 0.27 7.10
#